data_AF-A0A7C2AKT9-F1
#
_entry.id   AF-A0A7C2AKT9-F1
#
_cell.length_a   1.000
_cell.length_b   1.000
_cell.length_c   1.000
_cell.angle_alpha   90.00
_cell.angle_beta   90.00
_cell.angle_gamma   90.00
#
_symmetry.space_group_name_H-M   'P 1'
#
loop_
_entity.id
_entity.type
_entity.pdbx_description
1 polymer ?
#
loop_
_entity_poly.entity_id
_entity_poly.type
_entity_poly.pdbx_seq_one_letter_code
_entity_poly.pdbx_strand_id
1 'polypeptide(L)'
;MYTGTPTDCYSCHASAYQSTTNPDHQAAGYPTTCENCHSTISWQGATFNHNTWPLTGAHMGLDCSECHVGGVYKGTPTDCFSCHASAYQSTTNPDHQAAGFPTTCEICHTTTMWQGATFNHPQFPITSGKHKNLDCADCHTTPGNYMAFSCIDCHEHRQSKMDDEHKGVSGYVWQSSACYACHPDGKE
;
A
#
# COMPACT_ATOMS: atom_id res chain seq x y z
N MET A 1 4.78 39.48 -40.22
CA MET A 1 5.10 38.67 -39.02
C MET A 1 4.12 39.08 -37.94
N TYR A 2 3.30 38.16 -37.44
CA TYR A 2 2.37 38.47 -36.34
C TYR A 2 3.14 38.43 -35.02
N THR A 3 3.75 39.55 -34.64
CA THR A 3 4.43 39.72 -33.36
C THR A 3 3.39 39.94 -32.27
N GLY A 4 3.30 39.01 -31.31
CA GLY A 4 2.44 39.15 -30.12
C GLY A 4 1.19 38.26 -30.06
N THR A 5 0.96 37.38 -31.03
CA THR A 5 -0.10 36.36 -30.92
C THR A 5 0.31 35.33 -29.85
N PRO A 6 -0.53 35.06 -28.82
CA PRO A 6 -0.27 34.01 -27.85
C PRO A 6 -0.06 32.65 -28.53
N THR A 7 0.90 31.88 -28.05
CA THR A 7 1.23 30.56 -28.61
C THR A 7 0.59 29.41 -27.85
N ASP A 8 -0.02 29.67 -26.69
CA ASP A 8 -0.75 28.68 -25.91
C ASP A 8 -2.20 28.55 -26.37
N CYS A 9 -2.75 27.34 -26.25
CA CYS A 9 -4.10 27.02 -26.69
C CYS A 9 -5.16 27.84 -25.93
N TYR A 10 -5.01 27.95 -24.61
CA TYR A 10 -6.03 28.54 -23.74
C TYR A 10 -6.28 30.02 -24.03
N SER A 11 -5.25 30.81 -24.29
CA SER A 11 -5.40 32.24 -24.60
C SER A 11 -6.36 32.52 -25.76
N CYS A 12 -6.47 31.61 -26.72
CA CYS A 12 -7.44 31.71 -27.83
C CYS A 12 -8.73 30.91 -27.58
N HIS A 13 -8.65 29.81 -26.83
CA HIS A 13 -9.75 28.85 -26.65
C HIS A 13 -10.37 28.85 -25.23
N ALA A 14 -10.20 29.94 -24.46
CA ALA A 14 -10.72 30.06 -23.10
C ALA A 14 -12.24 29.83 -23.01
N SER A 15 -13.01 30.33 -23.98
CA SER A 15 -14.47 30.10 -24.03
C SER A 15 -14.83 28.64 -24.28
N ALA A 16 -14.07 27.93 -25.12
CA ALA A 16 -14.26 26.50 -25.36
C ALA A 16 -13.94 25.68 -24.10
N TYR A 17 -12.86 26.02 -23.41
CA TYR A 17 -12.52 25.43 -22.12
C TYR A 17 -13.66 25.62 -21.10
N GLN A 18 -14.16 26.85 -20.93
CA GLN A 18 -15.20 27.19 -19.95
C GLN A 18 -16.59 26.61 -20.28
N SER A 19 -16.87 26.33 -21.55
CA SER A 19 -18.18 25.82 -21.99
C SER A 19 -18.24 24.31 -22.17
N THR A 20 -17.11 23.59 -22.02
CA THR A 20 -17.13 22.14 -22.12
C THR A 20 -17.73 21.55 -20.85
N THR A 21 -18.70 20.65 -21.00
CA THR A 21 -19.41 20.01 -19.87
C THR A 21 -19.20 18.50 -19.80
N ASN A 22 -18.41 17.92 -20.72
CA ASN A 22 -18.17 16.47 -20.77
C ASN A 22 -16.74 16.13 -21.23
N PRO A 23 -15.80 15.90 -20.28
CA PRO A 23 -15.91 16.27 -18.86
C PRO A 23 -15.93 17.80 -18.68
N ASP A 24 -16.53 18.29 -17.60
CA ASP A 24 -16.53 19.72 -17.29
C ASP A 24 -15.13 20.16 -16.83
N HIS A 25 -14.38 20.83 -17.71
CA HIS A 25 -12.99 21.20 -17.42
C HIS A 25 -12.86 22.17 -16.25
N GLN A 26 -13.81 23.09 -16.10
CA GLN A 26 -13.74 24.11 -15.06
C GLN A 26 -14.12 23.51 -13.69
N ALA A 27 -15.20 22.74 -13.64
CA ALA A 27 -15.63 22.08 -12.42
C ALA A 27 -14.59 21.04 -11.94
N ALA A 28 -13.97 20.31 -12.87
CA ALA A 28 -12.92 19.34 -12.57
C ALA A 28 -11.54 19.99 -12.31
N GLY A 29 -11.38 21.29 -12.54
CA GLY A 29 -10.12 22.01 -12.29
C GLY A 29 -8.96 21.56 -13.20
N TYR A 30 -9.25 21.17 -14.44
CA TYR A 30 -8.22 20.70 -15.38
C TYR A 30 -7.27 21.82 -15.80
N PRO A 31 -6.00 21.50 -16.13
CA PRO A 31 -5.02 22.52 -16.46
C PRO A 31 -5.31 23.13 -17.84
N THR A 32 -4.81 24.34 -18.06
CA THR A 32 -4.94 25.05 -19.34
C THR A 32 -3.88 24.65 -20.37
N THR A 33 -2.97 23.73 -20.02
CA THR A 33 -2.02 23.07 -20.91
C THR A 33 -2.71 21.91 -21.62
N CYS A 34 -3.47 22.23 -22.66
CA CYS A 34 -4.35 21.31 -23.38
C CYS A 34 -3.62 20.08 -23.94
N GLU A 35 -2.35 20.25 -24.33
CA GLU A 35 -1.47 19.24 -24.92
C GLU A 35 -1.15 18.06 -23.99
N ASN A 36 -1.41 18.18 -22.69
CA ASN A 36 -1.28 17.06 -21.75
C ASN A 36 -2.33 15.97 -21.99
N CYS A 37 -3.45 16.31 -22.65
CA CYS A 37 -4.60 15.43 -22.79
C CYS A 37 -5.10 15.37 -24.24
N HIS A 38 -5.05 16.49 -24.96
CA HIS A 38 -5.54 16.63 -26.32
C HIS A 38 -4.38 16.62 -27.33
N SER A 39 -4.63 15.97 -28.46
CA SER A 39 -3.76 16.06 -29.63
C SER A 39 -4.36 17.02 -30.65
N THR A 40 -3.51 17.75 -31.37
CA THR A 40 -3.94 18.57 -32.50
C THR A 40 -4.40 17.74 -33.70
N ILE A 41 -4.07 16.44 -33.72
CA ILE A 41 -4.50 15.49 -34.77
C ILE A 41 -5.91 14.97 -34.47
N SER A 42 -6.22 14.70 -33.20
CA SER A 42 -7.54 14.27 -32.73
C SER A 42 -7.83 14.97 -31.41
N TRP A 43 -8.61 16.04 -31.48
CA TRP A 43 -8.99 16.82 -30.29
C TRP A 43 -10.00 16.08 -29.42
N GLN A 44 -10.89 15.30 -30.04
CA GLN A 44 -11.84 14.44 -29.33
C GLN A 44 -11.15 13.17 -28.83
N GLY A 45 -11.60 12.70 -27.67
CA GLY A 45 -11.04 11.50 -27.04
C GLY A 45 -9.67 11.78 -26.43
N ALA A 46 -9.61 12.76 -25.51
CA ALA A 46 -8.40 13.02 -24.74
C ALA A 46 -7.86 11.73 -24.12
N THR A 47 -6.55 11.54 -24.17
CA THR A 47 -5.88 10.37 -23.60
C THR A 47 -4.88 10.81 -22.57
N PHE A 48 -4.75 10.01 -21.53
CA PHE A 48 -3.78 10.20 -20.45
C PHE A 48 -3.13 8.86 -20.14
N ASN A 49 -1.86 8.88 -19.75
CA ASN A 49 -1.08 7.67 -19.54
C ASN A 49 -0.70 7.53 -18.05
N HIS A 50 -1.18 6.46 -17.42
CA HIS A 50 -0.88 6.09 -16.03
C HIS A 50 0.04 4.85 -15.95
N ASN A 51 0.93 4.63 -16.91
CA ASN A 51 1.78 3.43 -16.95
C ASN A 51 2.73 3.33 -15.74
N THR A 52 3.13 4.46 -15.15
CA THR A 52 4.00 4.49 -13.96
C THR A 52 3.23 4.22 -12.67
N TRP A 53 1.94 4.60 -12.61
CA TRP A 53 1.06 4.29 -11.49
C TRP A 53 -0.32 3.89 -12.01
N PRO A 54 -0.51 2.62 -12.40
CA PRO A 54 -1.76 2.18 -13.01
C PRO A 54 -2.93 2.32 -12.06
N LEU A 55 -3.97 3.04 -12.50
CA LEU A 55 -5.24 3.10 -11.79
C LEU A 55 -5.87 1.70 -11.80
N THR A 56 -6.01 1.10 -10.62
CA THR A 56 -6.56 -0.26 -10.46
C THR A 56 -7.56 -0.28 -9.31
N GLY A 57 -8.46 -1.26 -9.33
CA GLY A 57 -9.47 -1.43 -8.30
C GLY A 57 -10.30 -0.16 -8.07
N ALA A 58 -10.40 0.27 -6.82
CA ALA A 58 -11.18 1.46 -6.44
C ALA A 58 -10.68 2.78 -7.07
N HIS A 59 -9.44 2.84 -7.58
CA HIS A 59 -8.89 4.05 -8.18
C HIS A 59 -9.26 4.27 -9.66
N MET A 60 -9.84 3.27 -10.34
CA MET A 60 -10.09 3.33 -11.80
C MET A 60 -11.12 4.39 -12.24
N GLY A 61 -12.00 4.82 -11.32
CA GLY A 61 -13.10 5.74 -11.62
C GLY A 61 -12.99 7.10 -10.95
N LEU A 62 -11.85 7.42 -10.34
CA LEU A 62 -11.65 8.70 -9.67
C LEU A 62 -11.47 9.82 -10.68
N ASP A 63 -11.99 11.00 -10.32
CA ASP A 63 -11.72 12.21 -11.09
C ASP A 63 -10.25 12.61 -10.91
N CYS A 64 -9.62 13.18 -11.95
CA CYS A 64 -8.19 13.51 -11.88
C CYS A 64 -7.87 14.46 -10.72
N SER A 65 -8.80 15.34 -10.36
CA SER A 65 -8.66 16.30 -9.26
C SER A 65 -8.65 15.67 -7.87
N GLU A 66 -9.16 14.44 -7.72
CA GLU A 66 -9.10 13.70 -6.45
C GLU A 66 -7.66 13.32 -6.08
N CYS A 67 -6.80 13.13 -7.08
CA CYS A 67 -5.37 12.85 -6.89
C CYS A 67 -4.48 14.07 -7.18
N HIS A 68 -4.76 14.79 -8.27
CA HIS A 68 -3.98 15.93 -8.75
C HIS A 68 -4.53 17.24 -8.20
N VAL A 69 -4.51 17.37 -6.88
CA VAL A 69 -5.06 18.51 -6.14
C VAL A 69 -4.46 19.82 -6.66
N GLY A 70 -5.33 20.79 -6.95
CA GLY A 70 -4.92 22.10 -7.49
C GLY A 70 -4.34 22.05 -8.90
N GLY A 71 -4.59 20.97 -9.66
CA GLY A 71 -4.07 20.78 -11.01
C GLY A 71 -2.58 20.44 -11.04
N VAL A 72 -2.00 19.99 -9.92
CA VAL A 72 -0.59 19.58 -9.84
C VAL A 72 -0.48 18.10 -10.20
N TYR A 73 -0.02 17.84 -11.43
CA TYR A 73 0.15 16.47 -11.94
C TYR A 73 1.52 15.86 -11.67
N LYS A 74 2.56 16.69 -11.66
CA LYS A 74 3.93 16.24 -11.45
C LYS A 74 4.21 16.11 -9.96
N GLY A 75 4.72 14.95 -9.55
CA GLY A 75 5.09 14.71 -8.16
C GLY A 75 3.91 14.39 -7.24
N THR A 76 2.73 14.12 -7.81
CA THR A 76 1.63 13.51 -7.05
C THR A 76 2.14 12.23 -6.38
N PRO A 77 1.97 12.08 -5.06
CA PRO A 77 2.43 10.90 -4.35
C PRO A 77 1.81 9.62 -4.92
N THR A 78 2.62 8.56 -4.97
CA THR A 78 2.21 7.24 -5.49
C THR A 78 2.13 6.18 -4.40
N ASP A 79 2.59 6.49 -3.19
CA ASP A 79 2.46 5.60 -2.03
C ASP A 79 1.08 5.76 -1.38
N CYS A 80 0.54 4.66 -0.85
CA CYS A 80 -0.80 4.63 -0.28
C CYS A 80 -0.95 5.59 0.92
N PHE A 81 0.08 5.64 1.78
CA PHE A 81 0.01 6.35 3.04
C PHE A 81 -0.08 7.87 2.87
N SER A 82 0.62 8.44 1.89
CA SER A 82 0.57 9.88 1.62
C SER A 82 -0.86 10.41 1.39
N CYS A 83 -1.74 9.61 0.80
CA CYS A 83 -3.16 9.96 0.62
C CYS A 83 -4.06 9.39 1.73
N HIS A 84 -3.75 8.21 2.25
CA HIS A 84 -4.59 7.48 3.20
C HIS A 84 -4.09 7.52 4.66
N ALA A 85 -3.25 8.50 5.03
CA ALA A 85 -2.71 8.64 6.38
C ALA A 85 -3.81 8.70 7.45
N SER A 86 -4.90 9.44 7.20
CA SER A 86 -6.03 9.53 8.13
C SER A 86 -6.75 8.19 8.31
N ALA A 87 -6.89 7.40 7.23
CA ALA A 87 -7.49 6.07 7.29
C ALA A 87 -6.59 5.10 8.07
N TYR A 88 -5.27 5.12 7.81
CA TYR A 88 -4.29 4.37 8.58
C TYR A 88 -4.39 4.72 10.07
N GLN A 89 -4.47 6.01 10.40
CA GLN A 89 -4.48 6.49 11.77
C GLN A 89 -5.78 6.16 12.53
N SER A 90 -6.91 6.09 11.84
CA SER A 90 -8.23 5.87 12.44
C SER A 90 -8.69 4.41 12.44
N THR A 91 -7.94 3.50 11.81
CA THR A 91 -8.31 2.08 11.79
C THR A 91 -8.05 1.45 13.15
N THR A 92 -9.06 0.80 13.72
CA THR A 92 -9.00 0.16 15.05
C THR A 92 -9.09 -1.36 15.03
N ASN A 93 -9.30 -1.96 13.86
CA ASN A 93 -9.45 -3.42 13.72
C ASN A 93 -8.74 -3.96 12.47
N PRO A 94 -7.48 -4.40 12.59
CA PRO A 94 -6.59 -4.18 13.74
C PRO A 94 -6.18 -2.70 13.87
N ASP A 95 -5.83 -2.26 15.08
CA ASP A 95 -5.29 -0.92 15.27
C ASP A 95 -3.87 -0.85 14.68
N HIS A 96 -3.75 -0.14 13.55
CA HIS A 96 -2.49 -0.09 12.81
C HIS A 96 -1.41 0.70 13.53
N GLN A 97 -1.79 1.75 14.24
CA GLN A 97 -0.84 2.57 14.99
C GLN A 97 -0.35 1.84 16.23
N ALA A 98 -1.27 1.26 17.01
CA ALA A 98 -0.94 0.55 18.23
C ALA A 98 -0.13 -0.71 17.95
N ALA A 99 -0.44 -1.45 16.87
CA ALA A 99 0.38 -2.57 16.40
C ALA A 99 1.71 -2.10 15.80
N GLY A 100 1.79 -0.85 15.33
CA GLY A 100 2.97 -0.29 14.68
C GLY A 100 3.19 -0.88 13.28
N PHE A 101 2.13 -1.10 12.50
CA PHE A 101 2.22 -1.65 11.14
C PHE A 101 3.04 -0.74 10.21
N PRO A 102 3.62 -1.27 9.12
CA PRO A 102 4.30 -0.44 8.16
C PRO A 102 3.30 0.38 7.33
N THR A 103 3.76 1.47 6.74
CA THR A 103 2.97 2.32 5.83
C THR A 103 2.97 1.84 4.37
N THR A 104 3.68 0.73 4.08
CA THR A 104 3.63 -0.01 2.82
C THR A 104 2.40 -0.91 2.81
N CYS A 105 1.25 -0.32 2.51
CA CYS A 105 -0.07 -0.96 2.62
C CYS A 105 -0.21 -2.19 1.72
N GLU A 106 0.47 -2.21 0.58
CA GLU A 106 0.45 -3.26 -0.44
C GLU A 106 1.01 -4.61 0.02
N ILE A 107 1.65 -4.66 1.19
CA ILE A 107 2.06 -5.91 1.82
C ILE A 107 0.83 -6.76 2.22
N CYS A 108 -0.28 -6.10 2.58
CA CYS A 108 -1.47 -6.76 3.11
C CYS A 108 -2.75 -6.44 2.31
N HIS A 109 -2.85 -5.22 1.76
CA HIS A 109 -4.03 -4.72 1.07
C HIS A 109 -3.84 -4.72 -0.45
N THR A 110 -4.95 -4.81 -1.18
CA THR A 110 -4.97 -4.61 -2.63
C THR A 110 -5.92 -3.50 -2.99
N THR A 111 -5.70 -2.84 -4.13
CA THR A 111 -6.60 -1.79 -4.63
C THR A 111 -8.00 -2.31 -4.98
N THR A 112 -8.13 -3.61 -5.26
CA THR A 112 -9.41 -4.27 -5.60
C THR A 112 -10.16 -4.75 -4.37
N MET A 113 -9.45 -5.19 -3.33
CA MET A 113 -10.04 -5.69 -2.09
C MET A 113 -9.26 -5.09 -0.91
N TRP A 114 -9.76 -3.96 -0.41
CA TRP A 114 -9.12 -3.24 0.69
C TRP A 114 -9.45 -3.87 2.04
N GLN A 115 -10.70 -4.30 2.24
CA GLN A 115 -11.11 -5.03 3.44
C GLN A 115 -10.71 -6.51 3.35
N GLY A 116 -10.44 -7.15 4.49
CA GLY A 116 -10.00 -8.54 4.51
C GLY A 116 -8.57 -8.71 4.01
N ALA A 117 -7.69 -7.79 4.42
CA ALA A 117 -6.26 -7.83 4.12
C ALA A 117 -5.69 -9.24 4.38
N THR A 118 -4.86 -9.71 3.47
CA THR A 118 -4.28 -11.05 3.57
C THR A 118 -2.78 -10.93 3.70
N PHE A 119 -2.22 -11.66 4.65
CA PHE A 119 -0.78 -11.78 4.82
C PHE A 119 -0.41 -13.25 4.93
N ASN A 120 0.50 -13.71 4.07
CA ASN A 120 0.92 -15.10 4.04
C ASN A 120 2.21 -15.27 4.83
N HIS A 121 2.22 -16.25 5.74
CA HIS A 121 3.42 -16.71 6.44
C HIS A 121 3.85 -18.07 5.86
N PRO A 122 4.51 -18.11 4.68
CA PRO A 122 4.81 -19.37 4.01
C PRO A 122 5.78 -20.25 4.79
N GLN A 123 6.69 -19.63 5.55
CA GLN A 123 7.65 -20.36 6.35
C GLN A 123 7.05 -20.78 7.69
N PHE A 124 6.10 -20.04 8.27
CA PHE A 124 5.45 -20.35 9.54
C PHE A 124 3.91 -20.22 9.43
N PRO A 125 3.20 -21.23 8.87
CA PRO A 125 1.80 -21.05 8.48
C PRO A 125 0.82 -20.85 9.65
N ILE A 126 0.46 -19.60 9.94
CA ILE A 126 -0.51 -19.22 10.98
C ILE A 126 -1.98 -19.52 10.63
N THR A 127 -2.24 -20.10 9.47
CA THR A 127 -3.60 -20.51 9.04
C THR A 127 -3.93 -21.93 9.46
N SER A 128 -2.98 -22.68 10.02
CA SER A 128 -3.10 -24.08 10.43
C SER A 128 -2.22 -24.38 11.65
N GLY A 129 -2.32 -25.59 12.22
CA GLY A 129 -1.50 -25.99 13.37
C GLY A 129 -1.90 -25.32 14.69
N LYS A 130 -0.99 -25.36 15.67
CA LYS A 130 -1.22 -24.88 17.04
C LYS A 130 -1.23 -23.34 17.16
N HIS A 131 -0.58 -22.65 16.24
CA HIS A 131 -0.51 -21.18 16.18
C HIS A 131 -1.60 -20.55 15.30
N LYS A 132 -2.66 -21.32 14.99
CA LYS A 132 -3.78 -20.85 14.18
C LYS A 132 -4.62 -19.82 14.94
N ASN A 133 -5.11 -18.80 14.22
CA ASN A 133 -5.99 -17.73 14.73
C ASN A 133 -5.36 -16.83 15.81
N LEU A 134 -4.04 -16.81 15.93
CA LEU A 134 -3.35 -15.79 16.72
C LEU A 134 -3.40 -14.45 15.99
N ASP A 135 -3.51 -13.38 16.75
CA ASP A 135 -3.37 -12.02 16.23
C ASP A 135 -1.89 -11.75 15.93
N CYS A 136 -1.60 -10.86 14.98
CA CYS A 136 -0.22 -10.53 14.62
C CYS A 136 0.60 -10.07 15.84
N ALA A 137 -0.06 -9.34 16.75
CA ALA A 137 0.54 -8.82 17.98
C ALA A 137 0.90 -9.90 19.02
N ASP A 138 0.33 -11.11 18.92
CA ASP A 138 0.66 -12.21 19.82
C ASP A 138 2.10 -12.72 19.61
N CYS A 139 2.61 -12.60 18.38
CA CYS A 139 3.96 -13.01 18.00
C CYS A 139 4.90 -11.83 17.74
N HIS A 140 4.39 -10.77 17.09
CA HIS A 140 5.16 -9.58 16.69
C HIS A 140 5.04 -8.49 17.75
N THR A 141 5.64 -8.74 18.91
CA THR A 141 5.51 -7.89 20.10
C THR A 141 6.39 -6.64 20.07
N THR A 142 7.31 -6.52 19.10
CA THR A 142 8.21 -5.38 18.97
C THR A 142 7.66 -4.37 17.97
N PRO A 143 7.22 -3.16 18.41
CA PRO A 143 6.71 -2.14 17.51
C PRO A 143 7.74 -1.76 16.44
N GLY A 144 7.32 -1.73 15.18
CA GLY A 144 8.19 -1.38 14.05
C GLY A 144 9.25 -2.42 13.68
N ASN A 145 9.29 -3.57 14.38
CA ASN A 145 10.17 -4.69 14.02
C ASN A 145 9.43 -6.03 14.07
N TYR A 146 8.65 -6.29 13.02
CA TYR A 146 7.92 -7.57 12.84
C TYR A 146 8.85 -8.78 12.65
N MET A 147 10.15 -8.57 12.38
CA MET A 147 11.09 -9.69 12.32
C MET A 147 11.54 -10.15 13.72
N ALA A 148 11.29 -9.34 14.75
CA ALA A 148 11.52 -9.75 16.13
C ALA A 148 10.30 -10.51 16.65
N PHE A 149 10.49 -11.81 16.86
CA PHE A 149 9.57 -12.70 17.55
C PHE A 149 10.39 -13.66 18.41
N SER A 150 9.72 -14.30 19.37
CA SER A 150 10.35 -15.24 20.28
C SER A 150 9.52 -16.50 20.45
N CYS A 151 10.13 -17.67 20.29
CA CYS A 151 9.48 -18.96 20.51
C CYS A 151 9.38 -19.29 22.01
N ILE A 152 10.28 -18.72 22.82
CA ILE A 152 10.47 -19.10 24.23
C ILE A 152 9.60 -18.31 25.21
N ASP A 153 8.92 -17.26 24.76
CA ASP A 153 8.15 -16.35 25.63
C ASP A 153 6.66 -16.74 25.78
N CYS A 154 6.16 -17.72 25.00
CA CYS A 154 4.71 -17.92 24.80
C CYS A 154 4.14 -19.33 25.12
N HIS A 155 4.72 -20.13 26.03
CA HIS A 155 4.03 -21.22 26.81
C HIS A 155 4.45 -22.70 26.65
N GLU A 156 5.07 -23.18 25.57
CA GLU A 156 5.48 -24.62 25.46
C GLU A 156 6.99 -24.85 25.56
N HIS A 157 7.76 -23.86 25.12
CA HIS A 157 9.21 -23.87 25.09
C HIS A 157 9.81 -23.48 26.46
N ARG A 158 9.71 -24.36 27.45
CA ARG A 158 10.48 -24.21 28.71
C ARG A 158 11.85 -24.85 28.57
N GLN A 159 12.91 -24.14 28.96
CA GLN A 159 14.30 -24.60 28.78
C GLN A 159 14.52 -26.03 29.28
N SER A 160 14.14 -26.33 30.51
CA SER A 160 14.36 -27.65 31.10
C SER A 160 13.66 -28.80 30.37
N LYS A 161 12.50 -28.53 29.73
CA LYS A 161 11.80 -29.52 28.92
C LYS A 161 12.45 -29.66 27.55
N MET A 162 12.77 -28.54 26.91
CA MET A 162 13.37 -28.54 25.58
C MET A 162 14.77 -29.13 25.60
N ASP A 163 15.55 -28.88 26.64
CA ASP A 163 16.85 -29.53 26.87
C ASP A 163 16.70 -31.07 27.00
N ASP A 164 15.58 -31.55 27.55
CA ASP A 164 15.29 -32.99 27.70
C ASP A 164 14.89 -33.63 26.37
N GLU A 165 13.98 -32.99 25.62
CA GLU A 165 13.52 -33.46 24.30
C GLU A 165 14.63 -33.44 23.24
N HIS A 166 15.55 -32.48 23.31
CA HIS A 166 16.66 -32.32 22.36
C HIS A 166 17.94 -33.07 22.80
N LYS A 167 17.85 -33.98 23.77
CA LYS A 167 19.00 -34.81 24.19
C LYS A 167 19.57 -35.58 23.01
N GLY A 168 20.83 -35.30 22.68
CA GLY A 168 21.54 -35.95 21.58
C GLY A 168 21.36 -35.26 20.21
N VAL A 169 20.63 -34.16 20.14
CA VAL A 169 20.57 -33.32 18.94
C VAL A 169 21.83 -32.46 18.88
N SER A 170 22.73 -32.79 17.96
CA SER A 170 23.96 -32.02 17.76
C SER A 170 23.64 -30.60 17.26
N GLY A 171 24.21 -29.59 17.89
CA GLY A 171 23.98 -28.18 17.52
C GLY A 171 22.72 -27.55 18.11
N TYR A 172 22.00 -28.26 18.98
CA TYR A 172 20.92 -27.66 19.78
C TYR A 172 21.44 -26.52 20.66
N VAL A 173 20.74 -25.38 20.61
CA VAL A 173 21.02 -24.20 21.43
C VAL A 173 19.69 -23.63 21.92
N TRP A 174 19.59 -23.36 23.23
CA TRP A 174 18.45 -22.70 23.85
C TRP A 174 18.40 -21.19 23.53
N GLN A 175 18.12 -20.86 22.28
CA GLN A 175 17.96 -19.49 21.79
C GLN A 175 16.85 -19.45 20.75
N SER A 176 15.97 -18.46 20.84
CA SER A 176 14.80 -18.37 19.93
C SER A 176 15.17 -18.37 18.45
N SER A 177 16.28 -17.73 18.08
CA SER A 177 16.76 -17.72 16.69
C SER A 177 17.25 -19.08 16.20
N ALA A 178 17.79 -19.92 17.11
CA ALA A 178 18.20 -21.28 16.80
C ALA A 178 16.98 -22.21 16.63
N CYS A 179 15.91 -21.98 17.39
CA CYS A 179 14.66 -22.73 17.25
C CYS A 179 14.12 -22.65 15.82
N TYR A 180 14.06 -21.46 15.23
CA TYR A 180 13.58 -21.27 13.85
C TYR A 180 14.47 -21.93 12.79
N ALA A 181 15.77 -22.07 13.06
CA ALA A 181 16.70 -22.72 12.14
C ALA A 181 16.42 -24.23 11.98
N CYS A 182 15.94 -24.88 13.05
CA CYS A 182 15.58 -26.30 13.04
C CYS A 182 14.07 -26.53 12.80
N HIS A 183 13.22 -25.64 13.29
CA HIS A 183 11.76 -25.71 13.19
C HIS A 183 11.20 -24.50 12.42
N PRO A 184 11.51 -24.37 11.11
CA PRO A 184 11.12 -23.20 10.33
C PRO A 184 9.60 -23.05 10.22
N ASP A 185 8.85 -24.16 10.22
CA ASP A 185 7.39 -24.20 10.11
C ASP A 185 6.65 -24.31 11.45
N GLY A 186 7.37 -24.20 12.56
CA GLY A 186 6.80 -24.30 13.90
C GLY A 186 6.24 -25.67 14.22
N LYS A 187 6.62 -26.71 13.46
CA LYS A 187 6.29 -28.09 13.78
C LYS A 187 7.41 -28.71 14.63
N GLU A 188 6.96 -29.36 15.70
CA GLU A 188 7.73 -30.26 16.55
C GLU A 188 7.86 -31.64 15.89
#